data_AF-A0AAE9IC38-F1
#
_entry.id   AF-A0AAE9IC38-F1
#
_cell.length_a   1.000
_cell.length_b   1.000
_cell.length_c   1.000
_cell.angle_alpha   90.00
_cell.angle_beta   90.00
_cell.angle_gamma   90.00
#
_symmetry.space_group_name_H-M   'P 1'
#
loop_
_entity.id
_entity.type
_entity.pdbx_description
1 polymer ?
#
loop_
_entity_poly.entity_id
_entity_poly.type
_entity_poly.pdbx_seq_one_letter_code
_entity_poly.pdbx_strand_id
1 'polypeptide(L)'
;MIEQNWVINIVEHSKKDWEYQVVFPKTPPISLSRNLKFLKGFLKERKYYSQWYITLLSIDFSVFGSCPVDHLASTFVNNTDPLLIKPLIYHLIAKGTLITNLNELISSRSIILLNTQVNPQVEKIDGGMLYGI
;
A
#
# COMPACT_ATOMS: atom_id res chain seq x y z
N MET A 1 -21.29 -5.20 -23.47
CA MET A 1 -21.22 -4.49 -22.17
C MET A 1 -22.08 -5.28 -21.20
N ILE A 2 -21.59 -5.61 -20.01
CA ILE A 2 -22.36 -6.33 -18.98
C ILE A 2 -22.19 -5.57 -17.68
N GLU A 3 -23.24 -4.88 -17.26
CA GLU A 3 -23.31 -4.26 -15.94
C GLU A 3 -23.46 -5.38 -14.89
N GLN A 4 -22.50 -5.48 -13.97
CA GLN A 4 -22.60 -6.43 -12.86
C GLN A 4 -23.43 -5.79 -11.76
N ASN A 5 -24.71 -6.18 -11.71
CA ASN A 5 -25.65 -5.71 -10.72
C ASN A 5 -25.38 -6.41 -9.36
N TRP A 6 -25.07 -5.63 -8.32
CA TRP A 6 -24.69 -6.15 -7.01
C TRP A 6 -25.93 -6.55 -6.22
N VAL A 7 -26.17 -7.86 -6.08
CA VAL A 7 -27.25 -8.37 -5.21
C VAL A 7 -26.79 -8.32 -3.75
N ILE A 8 -27.21 -7.26 -3.05
CA ILE A 8 -26.94 -7.06 -1.62
C ILE A 8 -28.11 -7.65 -0.82
N ASN A 9 -27.81 -8.64 0.03
CA ASN A 9 -28.76 -9.13 1.03
C ASN A 9 -28.48 -8.42 2.35
N ILE A 10 -29.34 -7.49 2.75
CA ILE A 10 -29.31 -6.82 4.05
C ILE A 10 -29.98 -7.73 5.07
N VAL A 11 -29.32 -7.99 6.21
CA VAL A 11 -29.91 -8.70 7.35
C VAL A 11 -30.01 -7.72 8.50
N GLU A 12 -31.23 -7.27 8.76
CA GLU A 12 -31.54 -6.24 9.76
C GLU A 12 -31.44 -6.81 11.19
N HIS A 13 -30.57 -6.22 12.01
CA HIS A 13 -30.42 -6.60 13.42
C HIS A 13 -30.77 -5.40 14.31
N SER A 14 -31.81 -5.56 15.13
CA SER A 14 -32.45 -4.44 15.83
C SER A 14 -31.63 -3.87 17.00
N LYS A 15 -31.89 -2.58 17.28
CA LYS A 15 -31.47 -1.74 18.43
C LYS A 15 -30.27 -0.77 18.28
N LYS A 16 -29.65 -0.64 17.11
CA LYS A 16 -28.84 0.56 16.75
C LYS A 16 -28.94 0.83 15.25
N ASP A 17 -28.77 2.07 14.82
CA ASP A 17 -28.72 2.49 13.40
C ASP A 17 -27.42 2.06 12.69
N TRP A 18 -27.09 0.77 12.79
CA TRP A 18 -25.85 0.18 12.30
C TRP A 18 -26.20 -0.83 11.21
N GLU A 19 -25.96 -0.47 9.96
CA GLU A 19 -26.17 -1.38 8.83
C GLU A 19 -25.10 -2.49 8.86
N TYR A 20 -25.53 -3.74 9.06
CA TYR A 20 -24.65 -4.89 9.07
C TYR A 20 -24.68 -5.61 7.71
N GLN A 21 -23.62 -5.45 6.93
CA GLN A 21 -23.46 -6.07 5.62
C GLN A 21 -22.48 -7.24 5.67
N VAL A 22 -22.95 -8.47 5.44
CA VAL A 22 -22.07 -9.64 5.30
C VAL A 22 -21.56 -9.72 3.86
N VAL A 23 -20.36 -9.20 3.63
CA VAL A 23 -19.71 -9.26 2.32
C VAL A 23 -19.09 -10.66 2.12
N PHE A 24 -19.79 -11.52 1.38
CA PHE A 24 -19.21 -12.76 0.83
C PHE A 24 -18.70 -12.52 -0.60
N PRO A 25 -17.39 -12.26 -0.81
CA PRO A 25 -16.85 -12.09 -2.15
C PRO A 25 -16.79 -13.45 -2.86
N LYS A 26 -17.87 -13.84 -3.53
CA LYS A 26 -17.92 -15.07 -4.37
C LYS A 26 -16.76 -15.11 -5.37
N THR A 27 -16.44 -13.96 -5.95
CA THR A 27 -15.20 -13.68 -6.69
C THR A 27 -14.82 -12.20 -6.52
N PRO A 28 -13.68 -11.84 -5.92
CA PRO A 28 -13.21 -10.46 -5.93
C PRO A 28 -12.85 -9.99 -7.36
N PRO A 29 -12.84 -8.67 -7.64
CA PRO A 29 -12.46 -8.13 -8.94
C PRO A 29 -11.12 -8.69 -9.44
N ILE A 30 -11.00 -8.89 -10.76
CA ILE A 30 -9.82 -9.52 -11.37
C ILE A 30 -8.55 -8.68 -11.09
N SER A 31 -8.65 -7.35 -11.16
CA SER A 31 -7.56 -6.42 -10.80
C SER A 31 -7.12 -6.61 -9.35
N LEU A 32 -8.06 -6.57 -8.39
CA LEU A 32 -7.79 -6.77 -6.97
C LEU A 32 -7.12 -8.13 -6.70
N SER A 33 -7.64 -9.19 -7.32
CA SER A 33 -7.09 -10.55 -7.22
C SER A 33 -5.65 -10.66 -7.72
N ARG A 34 -5.32 -9.95 -8.81
CA ARG A 34 -3.97 -9.90 -9.39
C ARG A 34 -3.04 -9.03 -8.54
N ASN A 35 -3.51 -7.87 -8.10
CA ASN A 35 -2.78 -6.92 -7.25
C ASN A 35 -2.40 -7.56 -5.90
N LEU A 36 -3.32 -8.26 -5.25
CA LEU A 36 -3.03 -8.99 -4.01
C LEU A 36 -1.98 -10.10 -4.23
N LYS A 37 -2.07 -10.85 -5.34
CA LYS A 37 -1.05 -11.87 -5.69
C LYS A 37 0.33 -11.24 -5.97
N PHE A 38 0.36 -10.08 -6.63
CA PHE A 38 1.58 -9.32 -6.88
C PHE A 38 2.20 -8.78 -5.59
N LEU A 39 1.43 -8.01 -4.80
CA LEU A 39 1.88 -7.40 -3.54
C LEU A 39 2.30 -8.45 -2.49
N LYS A 40 1.69 -9.66 -2.50
CA LYS A 40 2.11 -10.77 -1.62
C LYS A 40 3.60 -11.09 -1.75
N GLY A 41 4.19 -10.94 -2.93
CA GLY A 41 5.63 -11.14 -3.16
C GLY A 41 6.53 -10.11 -2.47
N PHE A 42 5.96 -8.97 -2.04
CA PHE A 42 6.68 -7.85 -1.43
C PHE A 42 6.39 -7.71 0.07
N LEU A 43 5.54 -8.54 0.68
CA LEU A 43 5.25 -8.48 2.13
C LEU A 43 6.48 -8.74 3.01
N LYS A 44 7.43 -9.56 2.53
CA LYS A 44 8.67 -9.85 3.27
C LYS A 44 9.66 -8.70 3.11
N GLU A 45 10.07 -8.11 4.23
CA GLU A 45 11.13 -7.10 4.27
C GLU A 45 12.48 -7.68 3.78
N ARG A 46 13.29 -6.83 3.15
CA ARG A 46 14.66 -7.16 2.73
C ARG A 46 15.65 -6.35 3.56
N LYS A 47 16.83 -6.92 3.82
CA LYS A 47 17.88 -6.34 4.69
C LYS A 47 18.25 -4.87 4.38
N TYR A 48 18.07 -4.42 3.15
CA TYR A 48 18.41 -3.07 2.69
C TYR A 48 17.23 -2.08 2.73
N TYR A 49 16.02 -2.50 3.12
CA TYR A 49 14.85 -1.62 3.14
C TYR A 49 14.95 -0.54 4.23
N SER A 50 15.38 -0.91 5.43
CA SER A 50 15.54 0.00 6.58
C SER A 50 16.37 1.25 6.27
N GLN A 51 17.46 1.11 5.50
CA GLN A 51 18.33 2.22 5.08
C GLN A 51 17.58 3.28 4.25
N TRP A 52 16.68 2.85 3.36
CA TRP A 52 15.99 3.75 2.43
C TRP A 52 14.56 4.11 2.89
N TYR A 53 14.01 3.37 3.85
CA TYR A 53 12.68 3.59 4.42
C TYR A 53 12.53 5.01 4.98
N ILE A 54 13.50 5.44 5.80
CA ILE A 54 13.50 6.79 6.40
C ILE A 54 13.61 7.85 5.31
N THR A 55 14.52 7.68 4.35
CA THR A 55 14.68 8.62 3.22
C THR A 55 13.39 8.74 2.41
N LEU A 56 12.70 7.64 2.14
CA LEU A 56 11.45 7.62 1.39
C LEU A 56 10.29 8.28 2.16
N LEU A 57 10.18 8.05 3.46
CA LEU A 57 9.19 8.76 4.29
C LEU A 57 9.53 10.23 4.54
N SER A 58 10.80 10.63 4.42
CA SER A 58 11.21 12.04 4.51
C SER A 58 10.91 12.85 3.23
N ILE A 59 10.50 12.20 2.14
CA ILE A 59 10.01 12.88 0.95
C ILE A 59 8.67 13.53 1.28
N ASP A 60 8.59 14.84 1.12
CA ASP A 60 7.39 15.60 1.44
C ASP A 60 6.29 15.39 0.38
N PHE A 61 5.43 14.40 0.63
CA PHE A 61 4.23 14.14 -0.16
C PHE A 61 3.18 15.27 -0.07
N SER A 62 3.30 16.23 0.85
CA SER A 62 2.45 17.44 0.83
C SER A 62 2.87 18.44 -0.25
N VAL A 63 4.17 18.49 -0.57
CA VAL A 63 4.73 19.30 -1.66
C VAL A 63 4.66 18.57 -3.00
N PHE A 64 4.96 17.27 -3.04
CA PHE A 64 4.92 16.47 -4.27
C PHE A 64 3.53 15.94 -4.65
N GLY A 65 2.58 15.89 -3.71
CA GLY A 65 1.27 15.28 -3.93
C GLY A 65 1.37 13.80 -4.28
N SER A 66 0.54 13.36 -5.22
CA SER A 66 0.53 11.99 -5.73
C SER A 66 1.45 11.84 -6.95
N CYS A 67 2.34 10.84 -6.98
CA CYS A 67 3.29 10.63 -8.07
C CYS A 67 3.31 9.15 -8.54
N PRO A 68 3.79 8.83 -9.76
CA PRO A 68 3.94 7.43 -10.18
C PRO A 68 5.15 6.75 -9.53
N VAL A 69 5.06 5.44 -9.31
CA VAL A 69 6.13 4.61 -8.72
C VAL A 69 7.49 4.79 -9.40
N ASP A 70 7.54 4.90 -10.73
CA ASP A 70 8.77 5.15 -11.49
C ASP A 70 9.41 6.51 -11.16
N HIS A 71 8.59 7.55 -10.97
CA HIS A 71 9.08 8.88 -10.62
C HIS A 71 9.65 8.88 -9.21
N LEU A 72 8.94 8.27 -8.24
CA LEU A 72 9.48 8.11 -6.89
C LEU A 72 10.75 7.26 -6.85
N ALA A 73 10.85 6.19 -7.66
CA ALA A 73 12.09 5.42 -7.75
C ALA A 73 13.24 6.22 -8.39
N SER A 74 12.93 7.17 -9.30
CA SER A 74 13.92 7.99 -9.99
C SER A 74 14.59 9.05 -9.09
N THR A 75 13.94 9.51 -8.02
CA THR A 75 14.54 10.48 -7.09
C THR A 75 15.72 9.89 -6.29
N PHE A 76 15.85 8.57 -6.28
CA PHE A 76 16.94 7.85 -5.60
C PHE A 76 18.14 7.54 -6.50
N VAL A 77 18.08 7.81 -7.81
CA VAL A 77 19.12 7.43 -8.81
C VAL A 77 20.53 7.85 -8.41
N ASN A 78 20.68 8.99 -7.74
CA ASN A 78 21.99 9.52 -7.33
C ASN A 78 22.65 8.69 -6.20
N ASN A 79 21.87 7.93 -5.43
CA ASN A 79 22.33 7.17 -4.26
C ASN A 79 22.09 5.65 -4.38
N THR A 80 21.19 5.21 -5.26
CA THR A 80 20.75 3.80 -5.35
C THR A 80 20.23 3.46 -6.75
N ASP A 81 20.47 2.24 -7.21
CA ASP A 81 19.80 1.69 -8.40
C ASP A 81 18.26 1.66 -8.20
N PRO A 82 17.45 2.30 -9.08
CA PRO A 82 15.98 2.26 -9.04
C PRO A 82 15.39 0.84 -9.00
N LEU A 83 16.07 -0.17 -9.52
CA LEU A 83 15.66 -1.57 -9.47
C LEU A 83 15.57 -2.11 -8.03
N LEU A 84 16.30 -1.52 -7.08
CA LEU A 84 16.23 -1.87 -5.66
C LEU A 84 15.13 -1.09 -4.92
N ILE A 85 14.78 0.10 -5.40
CA ILE A 85 13.80 1.01 -4.79
C ILE A 85 12.36 0.63 -5.15
N LYS A 86 12.05 0.21 -6.38
CA LYS A 86 10.69 -0.23 -6.75
C LYS A 86 10.16 -1.37 -5.83
N PRO A 87 10.95 -2.42 -5.49
CA PRO A 87 10.55 -3.41 -4.50
C PRO A 87 10.22 -2.85 -3.11
N LEU A 88 10.92 -1.80 -2.66
CA LEU A 88 10.60 -1.10 -1.40
C LEU A 88 9.27 -0.34 -1.53
N ILE A 89 9.04 0.38 -2.63
CA ILE A 89 7.76 1.07 -2.88
C ILE A 89 6.60 0.07 -2.86
N TYR A 90 6.73 -1.08 -3.53
CA TYR A 90 5.70 -2.14 -3.49
C TYR A 90 5.54 -2.78 -2.11
N HIS A 91 6.59 -2.88 -1.30
CA HIS A 91 6.51 -3.29 0.10
C HIS A 91 5.70 -2.29 0.95
N LEU A 92 5.95 -0.99 0.79
CA LEU A 92 5.20 0.07 1.48
C LEU A 92 3.71 0.11 1.08
N ILE A 93 3.39 -0.19 -0.18
CA ILE A 93 2.00 -0.37 -0.63
C ILE A 93 1.39 -1.63 0.01
N ALA A 94 2.14 -2.74 0.07
CA ALA A 94 1.66 -3.98 0.68
C ALA A 94 1.45 -3.87 2.21
N LYS A 95 2.23 -3.01 2.88
CA LYS A 95 2.06 -2.63 4.30
C LYS A 95 0.99 -1.55 4.52
N GLY A 96 0.49 -0.91 3.47
CA GLY A 96 -0.53 0.16 3.54
C GLY A 96 0.02 1.54 3.92
N THR A 97 1.34 1.71 4.06
CA THR A 97 2.00 3.00 4.31
C THR A 97 1.87 3.93 3.10
N LEU A 98 1.92 3.36 1.89
CA LEU A 98 1.53 4.03 0.65
C LEU A 98 0.21 3.43 0.16
N ILE A 99 -0.64 4.25 -0.48
CA ILE A 99 -1.86 3.77 -1.15
C ILE A 99 -1.85 4.09 -2.64
N THR A 100 -2.56 3.28 -3.40
CA THR A 100 -2.70 3.35 -4.86
C THR A 100 -4.08 2.81 -5.27
N ASN A 101 -4.54 3.10 -6.49
CA ASN A 101 -5.80 2.55 -6.99
C ASN A 101 -5.69 1.02 -7.20
N LEU A 102 -6.40 0.23 -6.38
CA LEU A 102 -6.42 -1.24 -6.50
C LEU A 102 -7.42 -1.78 -7.53
N ASN A 103 -8.25 -0.92 -8.14
CA ASN A 103 -9.18 -1.30 -9.22
C ASN A 103 -8.45 -1.42 -10.57
N GLU A 104 -7.31 -0.76 -10.71
CA GLU A 104 -6.38 -0.86 -11.84
C GLU A 104 -5.23 -1.81 -11.51
N LEU A 105 -4.53 -2.34 -12.52
CA LEU A 105 -3.37 -3.21 -12.26
C LEU A 105 -2.18 -2.40 -11.77
N ILE A 106 -1.59 -2.81 -10.65
CA ILE A 106 -0.38 -2.18 -10.11
C ILE A 106 0.77 -2.38 -11.10
N SER A 107 1.40 -1.27 -11.47
CA SER A 107 2.54 -1.19 -12.37
C SER A 107 3.51 -0.12 -11.87
N SER A 108 4.58 0.14 -12.61
CA SER A 108 5.50 1.24 -12.27
C SER A 108 4.97 2.63 -12.63
N ARG A 109 3.86 2.70 -13.39
CA ARG A 109 3.14 3.95 -13.68
C ARG A 109 1.98 4.23 -12.72
N SER A 110 1.66 3.30 -11.82
CA SER A 110 0.57 3.48 -10.85
C SER A 110 0.87 4.65 -9.93
N ILE A 111 -0.12 5.53 -9.77
CA ILE A 111 -0.03 6.69 -8.89
C ILE A 111 -0.11 6.24 -7.43
N ILE A 112 0.82 6.74 -6.63
CA ILE A 112 0.96 6.49 -5.20
C ILE A 112 0.86 7.79 -4.41
N LEU A 113 0.40 7.68 -3.17
CA LEU A 113 0.38 8.74 -2.18
C LEU A 113 0.60 8.16 -0.78
N LEU A 114 1.07 9.00 0.15
CA LEU A 114 1.26 8.62 1.55
C LEU A 114 -0.09 8.41 2.24
N ASN A 115 -0.20 7.35 3.04
CA ASN A 115 -1.40 7.07 3.81
C ASN A 115 -1.42 7.90 5.11
N THR A 116 -2.17 8.99 5.12
CA THR A 116 -2.30 9.86 6.31
C THR A 116 -3.07 9.22 7.47
N GLN A 117 -3.77 8.11 7.24
CA GLN A 117 -4.48 7.36 8.29
C GLN A 117 -3.59 6.31 8.98
N VAL A 118 -2.48 5.93 8.36
CA VAL A 118 -1.47 5.06 8.97
C VAL A 118 -0.48 5.95 9.70
N ASN A 119 -0.63 6.04 11.01
CA ASN A 119 0.37 6.63 11.88
C ASN A 119 1.71 5.91 11.63
N PRO A 120 2.82 6.60 11.28
CA PRO A 120 4.13 5.99 11.09
C PRO A 120 4.78 5.60 12.43
N GLN A 121 4.01 4.92 13.29
CA GLN A 121 4.53 4.02 14.29
C GLN A 121 5.27 2.93 13.52
N VAL A 122 6.59 3.07 13.44
CA VAL A 122 7.49 1.94 13.20
C VAL A 122 6.99 0.79 14.08
N GLU A 123 6.57 -0.31 13.46
CA GLU A 123 6.24 -1.53 14.20
C GLU A 123 7.43 -1.79 15.13
N LYS A 124 7.22 -1.67 16.45
CA LYS A 124 8.25 -2.00 17.43
C LYS A 124 8.57 -3.47 17.23
N ILE A 125 9.65 -3.73 16.51
CA ILE A 125 10.16 -5.07 16.32
C ILE A 125 10.69 -5.48 17.69
N ASP A 126 9.95 -6.36 18.38
CA ASP A 126 10.37 -6.91 19.67
C ASP A 126 11.65 -7.74 19.46
N GLY A 127 12.80 -7.06 19.54
CA GLY A 127 14.03 -7.55 18.92
C GLY A 127 15.28 -6.69 19.09
N GLY A 128 15.38 -5.87 20.15
CA GLY A 128 16.66 -5.29 20.61
C GLY A 128 16.85 -3.78 20.40
N MET A 129 17.58 -3.17 21.35
CA MET A 129 18.08 -1.78 21.35
C MET A 129 19.26 -1.64 20.33
N LEU A 130 19.89 -0.49 20.00
CA LEU A 130 20.06 0.87 20.57
C LEU A 130 20.16 1.85 19.34
N TYR A 131 20.15 3.19 19.36
CA TYR A 131 20.17 4.32 20.33
C TYR A 131 19.18 5.41 19.82
N GLY A 132 18.95 6.60 20.41
CA GLY A 132 19.53 7.24 21.61
C GLY A 132 20.45 8.46 21.34
N ILE A 133 19.96 9.50 20.65
CA ILE A 133 20.21 10.94 20.95
C ILE A 133 18.91 11.69 20.60
#